data_AF-A0A0J8RAN0-F1
#
_entry.id   AF-A0A0J8RAN0-F1
#
_cell.length_a   1.000
_cell.length_b   1.000
_cell.length_c   1.000
_cell.angle_alpha   90.00
_cell.angle_beta   90.00
_cell.angle_gamma   90.00
#
_symmetry.space_group_name_H-M   'P 1'
#
loop_
_entity.id
_entity.type
_entity.pdbx_description
1 polymer ?
#
loop_
_entity_poly.entity_id
_entity_poly.type
_entity_poly.pdbx_seq_one_letter_code
_entity_poly.pdbx_strand_id
1 'polypeptide(L)'
;MTPAAETLGVRHSADDPTGRQEMAACAGLTGRHIYLPTEIVHIIFTYIQELPDAPKILSSCCLVSRQWCSIATPLLYREPRIGHRNFAAFAAAFVSPKRPRSQKSDLGQYVRRLDLSELVHHSTVAVTAKLLQNVRPGLEVFIAPAYSLSSDPGLVGKLKANRAQIY
;
A
#
# COMPACT_ATOMS: atom_id res chain seq x y z
N MET A 1 -12.59 -65.78 52.52
CA MET A 1 -11.22 -65.33 52.20
C MET A 1 -11.34 -64.35 51.04
N THR A 2 -11.14 -63.05 51.31
CA THR A 2 -10.79 -61.93 50.38
C THR A 2 -11.83 -61.44 49.34
N PRO A 3 -11.75 -60.17 48.85
CA PRO A 3 -12.68 -59.09 49.28
C PRO A 3 -13.18 -58.16 48.15
N ALA A 4 -13.78 -57.04 48.56
CA ALA A 4 -14.26 -55.89 47.79
C ALA A 4 -13.25 -55.29 46.79
N ALA A 5 -13.75 -54.73 45.69
CA ALA A 5 -13.03 -53.81 44.82
C ALA A 5 -13.91 -52.60 44.52
N GLU A 6 -13.60 -51.51 45.23
CA GLU A 6 -14.08 -50.15 45.01
C GLU A 6 -13.51 -49.59 43.70
N THR A 7 -14.37 -48.89 42.95
CA THR A 7 -14.01 -48.07 41.79
C THR A 7 -13.36 -46.77 42.27
N LEU A 8 -12.02 -46.69 42.19
CA LEU A 8 -11.26 -45.46 42.48
C LEU A 8 -10.92 -44.71 41.19
N GLY A 9 -11.29 -43.43 41.14
CA GLY A 9 -11.02 -42.53 40.03
C GLY A 9 -9.53 -42.22 39.83
N VAL A 10 -9.10 -42.24 38.56
CA VAL A 10 -7.79 -41.74 38.16
C VAL A 10 -7.95 -40.26 37.78
N ARG A 11 -7.64 -39.40 38.77
CA ARG A 11 -7.43 -37.97 38.57
C ARG A 11 -6.13 -37.79 37.77
N HIS A 12 -6.23 -37.35 36.52
CA HIS A 12 -5.08 -36.83 35.78
C HIS A 12 -4.70 -35.47 36.38
N SER A 13 -3.73 -35.49 37.29
CA SER A 13 -2.96 -34.33 37.70
C SER A 13 -1.63 -34.39 36.95
N ALA A 14 -1.50 -33.53 35.95
CA ALA A 14 -0.22 -33.12 35.38
C ALA A 14 -0.34 -31.62 35.14
N ASP A 15 -0.30 -30.90 36.25
CA ASP A 15 -0.04 -29.47 36.34
C ASP A 15 1.39 -29.26 35.77
N ASP A 16 1.48 -28.92 34.48
CA ASP A 16 2.66 -28.25 33.93
C ASP A 16 2.34 -26.74 33.81
N PRO A 17 2.73 -25.91 34.79
CA PRO A 17 2.46 -24.47 34.77
C PRO A 17 3.38 -23.68 33.82
N THR A 18 4.29 -24.34 33.09
CA THR A 18 5.35 -23.69 32.33
C THR A 18 4.82 -22.92 31.11
N GLY A 19 3.78 -23.43 30.43
CA GLY A 19 3.19 -22.75 29.26
C GLY A 19 2.26 -21.57 29.58
N ARG A 20 1.84 -21.40 30.84
CA ARG A 20 0.93 -20.30 31.25
C ARG A 20 1.67 -19.05 31.74
N GLN A 21 2.91 -19.19 32.22
CA GLN A 21 3.70 -18.05 32.69
C GLN A 21 4.22 -17.16 31.54
N GLU A 22 4.50 -17.72 30.36
CA GLU A 22 4.90 -16.91 29.19
C GLU A 22 3.73 -16.06 28.65
N MET A 23 2.51 -16.60 28.66
CA MET A 23 1.33 -15.86 28.19
C MET A 23 0.97 -14.68 29.12
N ALA A 24 1.28 -14.80 30.42
CA ALA A 24 1.06 -13.75 31.41
C ALA A 24 2.11 -12.62 31.36
N ALA A 25 3.33 -12.91 30.91
CA ALA A 25 4.36 -11.87 30.68
C ALA A 25 3.94 -10.89 29.56
N CYS A 26 3.26 -11.39 28.54
CA CYS A 26 2.76 -10.57 27.43
C CYS A 26 1.52 -9.73 27.77
N ALA A 27 0.78 -10.09 28.84
CA ALA A 27 -0.42 -9.38 29.27
C ALA A 27 -0.14 -8.03 29.97
N GLY A 28 1.09 -7.81 30.44
CA GLY A 28 1.51 -6.55 31.08
C GLY A 28 1.91 -5.43 30.11
N LEU A 29 2.03 -5.72 28.81
CA LEU A 29 2.42 -4.74 27.78
C LEU A 29 1.24 -4.00 27.16
N THR A 30 0.05 -4.10 27.75
CA THR A 30 -1.12 -3.35 27.28
C THR A 30 -0.89 -1.85 27.48
N GLY A 31 -0.54 -1.17 26.38
CA GLY A 31 -1.00 0.19 26.13
C GLY A 31 0.00 1.33 26.29
N ARG A 32 1.32 1.08 26.32
CA ARG A 32 2.28 2.18 26.10
C ARG A 32 2.51 2.33 24.61
N HIS A 33 1.92 3.35 24.00
CA HIS A 33 2.16 3.71 22.61
C HIS A 33 3.62 4.19 22.47
N ILE A 34 4.52 3.26 22.15
CA ILE A 34 5.93 3.55 21.91
C ILE A 34 6.00 4.26 20.55
N TYR A 35 6.21 5.58 20.59
CA TYR A 35 6.48 6.36 19.39
C TYR A 35 7.91 6.09 18.94
N LEU A 36 8.08 5.49 17.76
CA LEU A 36 9.38 5.41 17.11
C LEU A 36 9.72 6.77 16.50
N PRO A 37 10.98 7.23 16.63
CA PRO A 37 11.48 8.33 15.81
C PRO A 37 11.29 8.03 14.31
N THR A 38 11.00 9.07 13.54
CA THR A 38 10.67 8.98 12.11
C THR A 38 11.82 8.37 11.30
N GLU A 39 13.06 8.59 11.74
CA GLU A 39 14.29 8.05 11.15
C GLU A 39 14.30 6.52 11.22
N ILE A 40 13.90 5.95 12.36
CA ILE A 40 13.85 4.49 12.52
C ILE A 40 12.74 3.91 11.66
N VAL A 41 11.60 4.60 11.55
CA VAL A 41 10.53 4.19 10.64
C VAL A 41 11.05 4.22 9.20
N HIS A 42 11.75 5.27 8.77
CA HIS A 42 12.36 5.31 7.43
C HIS A 42 13.29 4.12 7.17
N ILE A 43 14.15 3.76 8.12
CA ILE A 43 15.04 2.60 8.01
C ILE A 43 14.23 1.29 7.85
N ILE A 44 13.14 1.12 8.59
CA ILE A 44 12.26 -0.06 8.41
C ILE A 44 11.71 -0.09 6.99
N PHE A 45 11.27 1.06 6.47
CA PHE A 45 10.73 1.16 5.12
C PHE A 45 11.78 0.90 4.02
N THR A 46 13.06 1.21 4.23
CA THR A 46 14.11 0.86 3.26
C THR A 46 14.26 -0.66 3.13
N TYR A 47 14.17 -1.41 4.23
CA TYR A 47 14.20 -2.88 4.18
C TYR A 47 12.92 -3.47 3.58
N ILE A 48 11.74 -2.89 3.88
CA ILE A 48 10.47 -3.37 3.32
C ILE A 48 10.46 -3.26 1.79
N GLN A 49 11.07 -2.21 1.23
CA GLN A 49 11.13 -2.01 -0.23
C GLN A 49 11.90 -3.09 -0.98
N GLU A 50 12.86 -3.73 -0.33
CA GLU A 50 13.66 -4.82 -0.92
C GLU A 50 12.90 -6.15 -0.96
N LEU A 51 11.78 -6.26 -0.24
CA LEU A 51 10.97 -7.47 -0.18
C LEU A 51 10.10 -7.64 -1.43
N PRO A 52 9.87 -8.88 -1.90
CA PRO A 52 9.03 -9.15 -3.07
C PRO A 52 7.55 -8.77 -2.85
N ASP A 53 7.07 -8.85 -1.60
CA ASP A 53 5.71 -8.50 -1.20
C ASP A 53 5.59 -7.05 -0.67
N ALA A 54 6.60 -6.20 -0.92
CA ALA A 54 6.62 -4.79 -0.53
C ALA A 54 5.26 -4.07 -0.69
N PRO A 55 4.55 -4.10 -1.85
CA PRO A 55 3.30 -3.35 -2.00
C PRO A 55 2.20 -3.78 -1.01
N LYS A 56 2.12 -5.07 -0.69
CA LYS A 56 1.15 -5.58 0.29
C LYS A 56 1.54 -5.13 1.69
N ILE A 57 2.80 -5.29 2.06
CA ILE A 57 3.33 -4.91 3.38
C ILE A 57 3.14 -3.41 3.61
N LEU A 58 3.50 -2.58 2.62
CA LEU A 58 3.31 -1.13 2.66
C LEU A 58 1.83 -0.76 2.87
N SER A 59 0.91 -1.48 2.23
CA SER A 59 -0.53 -1.24 2.44
C SER A 59 -0.98 -1.56 3.87
N SER A 60 -0.45 -2.62 4.48
CA SER A 60 -0.69 -2.94 5.89
C SER A 60 -0.07 -1.92 6.83
N CYS A 61 1.14 -1.43 6.53
CA CYS A 61 1.82 -0.39 7.29
C CYS A 61 1.01 0.91 7.38
N CYS A 62 0.27 1.27 6.32
CA CYS A 62 -0.63 2.43 6.33
C CYS A 62 -1.74 2.35 7.39
N LEU A 63 -2.08 1.14 7.86
CA LEU A 63 -3.15 0.92 8.84
C LEU A 63 -2.67 0.97 10.30
N VAL A 64 -1.36 1.01 10.53
CA VAL A 64 -0.77 0.99 11.88
C VAL A 64 -0.93 2.33 12.59
N SER A 65 -0.51 3.42 11.94
CA SER A 65 -0.57 4.77 12.51
C SER A 65 -0.48 5.86 11.43
N ARG A 66 -0.78 7.11 11.79
CA ARG A 66 -0.65 8.26 10.87
C ARG A 66 0.79 8.50 10.41
N GLN A 67 1.77 8.29 11.28
CA GLN A 67 3.19 8.45 10.95
C GLN A 67 3.61 7.43 9.88
N TRP A 68 3.23 6.16 10.08
CA TRP A 68 3.52 5.09 9.13
C TRP A 68 2.81 5.30 7.80
N CYS A 69 1.55 5.74 7.83
CA CYS A 69 0.80 6.08 6.62
C CYS A 69 1.45 7.21 5.84
N SER A 70 1.92 8.28 6.50
CA SER A 70 2.59 9.40 5.83
C SER A 70 3.88 9.00 5.10
N ILE A 71 4.62 8.03 5.65
CA ILE A 71 5.88 7.55 5.06
C ILE A 71 5.60 6.48 3.99
N ALA A 72 4.64 5.59 4.23
CA ALA A 72 4.26 4.52 3.30
C ALA A 72 3.61 5.05 2.02
N THR A 73 2.78 6.09 2.12
CA THR A 73 2.03 6.66 1.00
C THR A 73 2.92 7.00 -0.21
N PRO A 74 3.98 7.82 -0.09
CA PRO A 74 4.83 8.14 -1.23
C PRO A 74 5.51 6.91 -1.84
N LEU A 75 5.81 5.89 -1.02
CA LEU A 75 6.46 4.67 -1.46
C LEU A 75 5.50 3.74 -2.20
N LEU A 76 4.27 3.62 -1.71
CA LEU A 76 3.21 2.81 -2.30
C LEU A 76 2.76 3.39 -3.66
N TYR A 77 2.66 4.72 -3.76
CA TYR A 77 2.27 5.39 -4.98
C TYR A 77 3.43 5.58 -5.98
N ARG A 78 4.68 5.23 -5.63
CA ARG A 78 5.84 5.39 -6.52
C ARG A 78 5.71 4.61 -7.82
N GLU A 79 5.29 3.35 -7.71
CA GLU A 79 5.10 2.42 -8.82
C GLU A 79 3.81 1.59 -8.58
N PRO A 80 2.62 2.20 -8.81
CA PRO A 80 1.36 1.51 -8.62
C PRO A 80 1.23 0.35 -9.61
N ARG A 81 0.93 -0.84 -9.09
CA ARG A 81 0.58 -2.02 -9.88
C ARG A 81 -0.85 -1.87 -10.39
N ILE A 82 -1.02 -1.31 -11.59
CA ILE A 82 -2.32 -1.08 -12.19
C ILE A 82 -2.66 -2.24 -13.11
N GLY A 83 -3.80 -2.88 -12.84
CA GLY A 83 -4.41 -3.89 -13.70
C GLY A 83 -5.84 -3.52 -14.04
N HIS A 84 -6.53 -4.42 -14.72
CA HIS A 84 -7.91 -4.22 -15.19
C HIS A 84 -8.91 -3.94 -14.06
N ARG A 85 -8.75 -4.59 -12.90
CA ARG A 85 -9.73 -4.50 -11.79
C ARG A 85 -9.57 -3.23 -10.94
N ASN A 86 -8.37 -2.67 -10.86
CA ASN A 86 -8.08 -1.56 -9.93
C ASN A 86 -7.97 -0.20 -10.62
N PHE A 87 -7.85 -0.16 -11.96
CA PHE A 87 -7.72 1.10 -12.69
C PHE A 87 -8.84 2.09 -12.42
N ALA A 88 -10.10 1.64 -12.38
CA ALA A 88 -11.23 2.55 -12.15
C ALA A 88 -11.14 3.22 -10.76
N ALA A 89 -10.80 2.45 -9.72
CA ALA A 89 -10.61 2.97 -8.36
C ALA A 89 -9.41 3.91 -8.28
N PHE A 90 -8.31 3.55 -8.95
CA PHE A 90 -7.11 4.38 -9.05
C PHE A 90 -7.44 5.71 -9.77
N ALA A 91 -8.03 5.66 -10.95
CA ALA A 91 -8.40 6.83 -11.72
C ALA A 91 -9.37 7.74 -10.95
N ALA A 92 -10.35 7.18 -10.23
CA ALA A 92 -11.25 7.96 -9.39
C ALA A 92 -10.55 8.68 -8.22
N ALA A 93 -9.44 8.14 -7.71
CA ALA A 93 -8.66 8.77 -6.65
C ALA A 93 -7.97 10.07 -7.09
N PHE A 94 -7.60 10.18 -8.37
CA PHE A 94 -6.97 11.39 -8.95
C PHE A 94 -7.97 12.26 -9.71
N VAL A 95 -8.88 11.64 -10.45
CA VAL A 95 -9.90 12.28 -11.29
C VAL A 95 -11.21 12.34 -10.50
N SER A 96 -11.19 12.98 -9.33
CA SER A 96 -12.43 13.19 -8.57
C SER A 96 -13.12 14.47 -9.03
N PRO A 97 -14.34 14.42 -9.60
CA PRO A 97 -15.04 15.62 -10.08
C PRO A 97 -15.55 16.51 -8.93
N LYS A 98 -15.64 15.98 -7.69
CA LYS A 98 -16.29 16.63 -6.55
C LYS A 98 -15.33 17.17 -5.47
N ARG A 99 -14.01 17.07 -5.66
CA ARG A 99 -13.07 17.57 -4.64
C ARG A 99 -12.95 19.10 -4.73
N PRO A 100 -13.20 19.86 -3.65
CA PRO A 100 -12.93 21.29 -3.64
C PRO A 100 -11.44 21.51 -3.95
N ARG A 101 -11.10 22.59 -4.68
CA ARG A 101 -9.72 22.85 -5.14
C ARG A 101 -8.68 22.83 -4.00
N SER A 102 -9.10 23.14 -2.77
CA SER A 102 -8.30 23.08 -1.55
C SER A 102 -7.95 21.66 -1.06
N GLN A 103 -8.63 20.63 -1.56
CA GLN A 103 -8.48 19.21 -1.20
C GLN A 103 -7.99 18.37 -2.38
N LYS A 104 -7.35 18.99 -3.37
CA LYS A 104 -6.60 18.22 -4.37
C LYS A 104 -5.45 17.55 -3.63
N SER A 105 -5.61 16.25 -3.41
CA SER A 105 -4.59 15.42 -2.80
C SER A 105 -3.38 15.42 -3.74
N ASP A 106 -2.24 15.92 -3.27
CA ASP A 106 -0.93 15.88 -3.95
C ASP A 106 -0.38 14.44 -4.02
N LEU A 107 -1.22 13.46 -4.30
CA LEU A 107 -0.80 12.08 -4.53
C LEU A 107 -0.14 11.95 -5.91
N GLY A 108 -0.49 12.84 -6.85
CA GLY A 108 0.03 12.84 -8.22
C GLY A 108 1.55 13.07 -8.30
N GLN A 109 2.14 13.79 -7.36
CA GLN A 109 3.61 14.01 -7.29
C GLN A 109 4.38 12.78 -6.83
N TYR A 110 3.72 11.80 -6.19
CA TYR A 110 4.39 10.58 -5.73
C TYR A 110 4.48 9.52 -6.83
N VAL A 111 3.63 9.59 -7.85
CA VAL A 111 3.62 8.61 -8.94
C VAL A 111 4.76 8.87 -9.91
N ARG A 112 5.81 8.05 -9.82
CA ARG A 112 7.01 8.14 -10.67
C ARG A 112 6.90 7.28 -11.92
N ARG A 113 6.35 6.08 -11.78
CA ARG A 113 6.18 5.13 -12.89
C ARG A 113 4.73 4.72 -13.03
N LEU A 114 4.15 4.95 -14.20
CA LEU A 114 2.80 4.55 -14.54
C LEU A 114 2.82 3.57 -15.70
N ASP A 115 2.54 2.31 -15.41
CA ASP A 115 2.38 1.27 -16.42
C ASP A 115 0.90 1.02 -16.70
N LEU A 116 0.47 1.29 -17.94
CA LEU A 116 -0.87 1.00 -18.40
C LEU A 116 -0.89 -0.07 -19.50
N SER A 117 0.22 -0.77 -19.77
CA SER A 117 0.32 -1.75 -20.85
C SER A 117 -0.74 -2.86 -20.76
N GLU A 118 -1.04 -3.33 -19.56
CA GLU A 118 -2.03 -4.39 -19.28
C GLU A 118 -3.49 -3.92 -19.47
N LEU A 119 -3.73 -2.62 -19.71
CA LEU A 119 -5.07 -2.08 -19.92
C LEU A 119 -5.47 -2.17 -21.39
N VAL A 120 -6.22 -3.21 -21.74
CA VAL A 120 -6.65 -3.41 -23.14
C VAL A 120 -8.07 -2.87 -23.41
N HIS A 121 -8.95 -2.71 -22.39
CA HIS A 121 -10.38 -2.39 -22.65
C HIS A 121 -11.11 -1.47 -21.65
N HIS A 122 -10.48 -1.06 -20.54
CA HIS A 122 -11.22 -0.46 -19.41
C HIS A 122 -11.00 1.05 -19.17
N SER A 123 -10.13 1.70 -19.94
CA SER A 123 -9.87 3.14 -19.78
C SER A 123 -10.41 3.94 -20.95
N THR A 124 -11.33 4.86 -20.68
CA THR A 124 -11.70 5.88 -21.68
C THR A 124 -10.56 6.88 -21.83
N VAL A 125 -10.27 7.29 -23.07
CA VAL A 125 -9.20 8.26 -23.41
C VAL A 125 -9.29 9.52 -22.55
N ALA A 126 -10.49 10.02 -22.30
CA ALA A 126 -10.74 11.19 -21.46
C ALA A 126 -10.35 10.99 -19.99
N VAL A 127 -10.58 9.81 -19.41
CA VAL A 127 -10.20 9.50 -18.03
C VAL A 127 -8.69 9.38 -17.92
N THR A 128 -8.04 8.71 -18.88
CA THR A 128 -6.58 8.58 -18.91
C THR A 128 -5.89 9.91 -19.12
N ALA A 129 -6.42 10.76 -20.01
CA ALA A 129 -5.91 12.13 -20.20
C ALA A 129 -5.99 12.96 -18.91
N LYS A 130 -7.11 12.91 -18.19
CA LYS A 130 -7.26 13.59 -16.89
C LYS A 130 -6.35 13.00 -15.83
N LEU A 131 -6.19 11.68 -15.78
CA LEU A 131 -5.27 11.00 -14.88
C LEU A 131 -3.84 11.49 -15.12
N LEU A 132 -3.40 11.47 -16.39
CA LEU A 132 -2.08 11.96 -16.79
C LEU A 132 -1.88 13.43 -16.45
N GLN A 133 -2.89 14.29 -16.60
CA GLN A 133 -2.79 15.69 -16.20
C GLN A 133 -2.53 15.87 -14.69
N ASN A 134 -3.10 15.02 -13.84
CA ASN A 134 -2.91 15.09 -12.39
C ASN A 134 -1.60 14.42 -11.92
N VAL A 135 -1.13 13.42 -12.65
CA VAL A 135 0.09 12.64 -12.34
C VAL A 135 1.35 13.21 -13.01
N ARG A 136 1.18 14.07 -14.03
CA ARG A 136 2.26 14.76 -14.75
C ARG A 136 3.38 15.36 -13.88
N PRO A 137 3.13 16.01 -12.72
CA PRO A 137 4.23 16.64 -11.96
C PRO A 137 5.24 15.64 -11.37
N GLY A 138 4.82 14.40 -11.07
CA GLY A 138 5.72 13.37 -10.52
C GLY A 138 6.20 12.35 -11.55
N LEU A 139 5.57 12.30 -12.72
CA LEU A 139 5.72 11.19 -13.66
C LEU A 139 7.07 11.21 -14.40
N GLU A 140 7.89 10.19 -14.17
CA GLU A 140 9.18 9.96 -14.84
C GLU A 140 9.04 8.97 -16.00
N VAL A 141 8.27 7.90 -15.79
CA VAL A 141 8.11 6.80 -16.75
C VAL A 141 6.64 6.54 -17.01
N PHE A 142 6.26 6.56 -18.28
CA PHE A 142 4.91 6.25 -18.75
C PHE A 142 4.95 5.14 -19.80
N ILE A 143 4.22 4.06 -19.57
CA ILE A 143 4.04 2.97 -20.53
C ILE A 143 2.59 3.03 -21.02
N ALA A 144 2.43 3.24 -22.32
CA ALA A 144 1.12 3.41 -22.93
C ALA A 144 0.33 2.09 -22.95
N PRO A 145 -1.02 2.17 -22.95
CA PRO A 145 -1.88 1.01 -23.15
C PRO A 145 -1.61 0.29 -24.47
N ALA A 146 -1.70 -1.04 -24.48
CA ALA A 146 -1.45 -1.88 -25.66
C ALA A 146 -2.41 -1.56 -26.83
N TYR A 147 -3.63 -1.10 -26.56
CA TYR A 147 -4.61 -0.65 -27.57
C TYR A 147 -4.66 0.90 -27.60
N SER A 148 -3.49 1.48 -27.85
CA SER A 148 -3.20 2.86 -28.25
C SER A 148 -4.11 4.03 -27.81
N LEU A 149 -3.58 4.88 -26.94
CA LEU A 149 -3.83 6.34 -26.88
C LEU A 149 -3.13 7.11 -28.03
N SER A 150 -2.40 6.43 -28.91
CA SER A 150 -1.54 7.06 -29.93
C SER A 150 -2.30 7.61 -31.15
N SER A 151 -3.61 7.41 -31.24
CA SER A 151 -4.43 8.04 -32.29
C SER A 151 -4.74 9.51 -32.01
N ASP A 152 -4.38 10.05 -30.84
CA ASP A 152 -4.68 11.43 -30.44
C ASP A 152 -3.37 12.26 -30.29
N PRO A 153 -2.88 12.89 -31.37
CA PRO A 153 -1.56 13.54 -31.41
C PRO A 153 -1.40 14.72 -30.44
N GLY A 154 -2.50 15.28 -29.93
CA GLY A 154 -2.48 16.43 -29.01
C GLY A 154 -1.99 16.13 -27.59
N LEU A 155 -2.06 14.87 -27.14
CA LEU A 155 -1.69 14.49 -25.77
C LEU A 155 -0.19 14.19 -25.63
N VAL A 156 0.38 13.52 -26.64
CA VAL A 156 1.80 13.13 -26.67
C VAL A 156 2.73 14.35 -26.77
N GLY A 157 2.33 15.38 -27.51
CA GLY A 157 3.07 16.64 -27.62
C GLY A 157 3.21 17.39 -26.28
N LYS A 158 2.20 17.28 -25.40
CA LYS A 158 2.20 17.95 -24.09
C LYS A 158 3.10 17.24 -23.05
N LEU A 159 3.41 15.96 -23.24
CA LEU A 159 4.33 15.22 -22.37
C LEU A 159 5.81 15.48 -22.72
N LYS A 160 6.15 15.58 -24.02
CA LYS A 160 7.52 15.93 -24.45
C LYS A 160 7.99 17.31 -24.00
N ALA A 161 7.08 18.25 -23.81
CA ALA A 161 7.41 19.64 -23.45
C ALA A 161 8.02 19.82 -22.05
N ASN A 162 7.98 18.82 -21.16
CA ASN A 162 8.52 18.95 -19.79
C ASN A 162 9.97 18.45 -19.63
N ARG A 163 10.55 17.75 -20.62
CA ARG A 163 11.98 17.34 -20.61
C ARG A 163 12.95 18.46 -21.01
N ALA A 164 12.46 19.66 -21.35
CA ALA A 164 13.28 20.78 -21.81
C ALA A 164 13.64 21.81 -20.72
N GLN A 165 13.35 21.53 -19.44
CA GLN A 165 13.70 22.42 -18.32
C GLN A 165 14.49 21.66 -17.24
N ILE A 166 15.62 21.08 -17.63
CA ILE A 166 16.76 20.82 -16.74
C ILE A 166 18.02 21.16 -17.52
N TYR A 167 18.44 22.42 -17.41
CA TYR A 167 19.84 22.86 -17.45
C TYR A 167 19.99 23.84 -16.29
#